data_AF-A0A6M5J0J1-F1
#
_entry.id   AF-A0A6M5J0J1-F1
#
_cell.length_a   1.000
_cell.length_b   1.000
_cell.length_c   1.000
_cell.angle_alpha   90.00
_cell.angle_beta   90.00
_cell.angle_gamma   90.00
#
_symmetry.space_group_name_H-M   'P 1'
#
loop_
_entity.id
_entity.type
_entity.pdbx_description
1 polymer ?
#
loop_
_entity_poly.entity_id
_entity_poly.type
_entity_poly.pdbx_seq_one_letter_code
_entity_poly.pdbx_strand_id
1 'polypeptide(L)' 'MMGVDKAALLAWLGRKAVTENALIGAVYDGLISRIKRGEFDEEEVER' A
#
# COMPACT_ATOMS: atom_id res chain seq x y z
N MET A 1 -13.93 13.14 -9.66
CA MET A 1 -12.58 12.72 -9.19
C MET A 1 -12.47 11.22 -9.42
N MET A 2 -11.61 10.73 -10.30
CA MET A 2 -11.39 9.29 -10.42
C MET A 2 -10.56 8.84 -9.21
N GLY A 3 -11.19 8.11 -8.28
CA GLY A 3 -10.47 7.46 -7.19
C GLY A 3 -9.47 6.44 -7.74
N VAL A 4 -8.34 6.27 -7.05
CA VAL A 4 -7.37 5.22 -7.40
C VAL A 4 -8.04 3.86 -7.21
N ASP A 5 -8.04 3.02 -8.25
CA ASP A 5 -8.55 1.66 -8.17
C ASP A 5 -7.68 0.84 -7.19
N LYS A 6 -8.31 0.39 -6.09
CA LYS A 6 -7.67 -0.41 -5.02
C LYS A 6 -7.02 -1.68 -5.58
N ALA A 7 -7.65 -2.35 -6.54
CA ALA A 7 -7.09 -3.56 -7.14
C ALA A 7 -5.85 -3.24 -7.98
N ALA A 8 -5.89 -2.16 -8.77
CA ALA A 8 -4.74 -1.72 -9.56
C ALA A 8 -3.55 -1.32 -8.67
N LEU A 9 -3.81 -0.62 -7.55
CA LEU A 9 -2.81 -0.24 -6.58
C LEU A 9 -2.16 -1.45 -5.89
N LEU A 10 -2.96 -2.40 -5.42
CA LEU A 10 -2.46 -3.63 -4.79
C LEU A 10 -1.62 -4.46 -5.76
N ALA A 11 -2.02 -4.55 -7.03
CA ALA A 11 -1.26 -5.24 -8.05
C ALA A 11 0.09 -4.56 -8.33
N TRP A 12 0.13 -3.22 -8.34
CA TRP A 12 1.38 -2.48 -8.49
C TRP A 12 2.32 -2.68 -7.30
N LEU A 13 1.81 -2.58 -6.07
CA LEU A 13 2.59 -2.80 -4.85
C LEU A 13 3.15 -4.22 -4.78
N GLY A 14 2.35 -5.24 -5.14
CA GLY A 14 2.82 -6.62 -5.16
C GLY A 14 3.99 -6.85 -6.11
N ARG A 15 4.01 -6.16 -7.28
CA ARG A 15 5.18 -6.21 -8.19
C ARG A 15 6.42 -5.52 -7.59
N LYS A 16 6.24 -4.50 -6.74
CA LYS A 16 7.34 -3.79 -6.07
C LYS A 16 7.88 -4.53 -4.84
N ALA A 17 7.05 -5.33 -4.19
CA ALA A 17 7.44 -6.20 -3.08
C ALA A 17 8.45 -7.29 -3.52
N VAL A 18 8.43 -7.69 -4.79
CA VAL A 18 9.42 -8.60 -5.38
C VAL A 18 10.72 -7.83 -5.61
N THR A 19 11.61 -7.87 -4.63
CA THR A 19 12.93 -7.22 -4.66
C THR A 19 13.97 -8.10 -3.97
N GLU A 20 15.24 -7.96 -4.36
CA GLU A 20 16.37 -8.66 -3.73
C GLU A 20 16.65 -8.14 -2.30
N ASN A 21 16.13 -6.96 -1.95
CA ASN A 21 16.31 -6.36 -0.64
C ASN A 21 15.12 -6.66 0.28
N ALA A 22 15.33 -7.56 1.25
CA ALA A 22 14.29 -8.00 2.18
C ALA A 22 13.62 -6.86 2.99
N LEU A 23 14.37 -5.81 3.34
CA LEU A 23 13.83 -4.67 4.08
C LEU A 23 12.82 -3.90 3.21
N ILE A 24 13.14 -3.69 1.93
CA ILE A 24 12.25 -3.01 0.99
C ILE A 24 11.00 -3.86 0.74
N GLY A 25 11.14 -5.18 0.59
CA GLY A 25 10.00 -6.10 0.46
C GLY A 25 9.03 -6.00 1.64
N ALA A 26 9.56 -6.03 2.88
CA ALA A 26 8.76 -5.92 4.09
C ALA A 26 7.97 -4.60 4.20
N VAL A 27 8.52 -3.49 3.70
CA VAL A 27 7.80 -2.19 3.64
C VAL A 27 6.58 -2.30 2.71
N TYR A 28 6.75 -2.86 1.51
CA TYR A 28 5.64 -3.02 0.57
C TYR A 28 4.56 -3.98 1.10
N ASP A 29 4.96 -5.08 1.73
CA ASP A 29 4.02 -6.02 2.36
C ASP A 29 3.23 -5.36 3.51
N GLY A 30 3.88 -4.52 4.30
CA GLY A 30 3.24 -3.69 5.32
C GLY A 30 2.19 -2.74 4.74
N LEU A 31 2.54 -2.03 3.65
CA LEU A 31 1.61 -1.14 2.95
C LEU A 31 0.41 -1.89 2.36
N ILE A 32 0.66 -3.02 1.69
CA ILE A 32 -0.40 -3.89 1.15
C ILE A 32 -1.35 -4.32 2.26
N SER A 33 -0.81 -4.72 3.41
CA SER A 33 -1.60 -5.18 4.55
C SER A 33 -2.49 -4.07 5.12
N ARG A 34 -1.95 -2.85 5.28
CA ARG A 34 -2.73 -1.68 5.73
C ARG A 34 -3.85 -1.31 4.75
N ILE A 35 -3.55 -1.28 3.44
CA ILE A 35 -4.56 -1.02 2.40
C ILE A 35 -5.68 -2.07 2.41
N LYS A 36 -5.32 -3.34 2.59
CA LYS A 36 -6.31 -4.42 2.68
C LYS A 36 -7.21 -4.24 3.89
N ARG A 37 -6.66 -3.85 5.05
CA ARG A 37 -7.40 -3.59 6.29
C ARG A 37 -8.18 -2.27 6.30
N GLY A 38 -7.86 -1.35 5.38
CA GLY A 38 -8.47 -0.01 5.37
C GLY A 38 -7.94 0.89 6.49
N GLU A 39 -6.74 0.61 7.01
CA GLU A 39 -6.09 1.34 8.10
C GLU A 39 -5.35 2.58 7.57
N PHE A 40 -6.13 3.49 7.00
CA PHE A 40 -5.69 4.85 6.74
C PHE A 40 -6.29 5.73 7.80
N ASP A 41 -5.41 6.39 8.55
CA ASP A 41 -5.82 7.38 9.51
C ASP A 41 -6.25 8.63 8.71
N GLU A 42 -7.55 8.83 8.57
CA GLU A 42 -8.10 10.01 7.88
C GLU A 42 -8.01 11.27 8.77
N GLU A 43 -7.75 11.12 10.08
CA GLU A 43 -7.69 12.24 11.03
C GLU A 43 -6.43 13.12 10.87
N GLU A 44 -5.35 12.60 10.27
CA GLU A 44 -4.11 13.36 10.06
C GLU A 44 -4.17 14.29 8.84
N VAL A 45 -5.14 14.10 7.93
CA VAL A 45 -5.31 14.90 6.71
C VAL A 45 -6.10 16.20 6.96
N GLU A 46 -6.79 16.34 8.09
CA GLU A 46 -7.63 17.50 8.43
C GLU A 46 -6.96 18.54 9.37
N ARG A 47 -5.70 18.36 9.77
CA ARG A 47 -4.91 19.37 10.52
C ARG A 47 -4.03 20.21 9.61
#